data_AF-A0A833D355-F1
#
_entry.id   AF-A0A833D355-F1
#
_cell.length_a   1.000
_cell.length_b   1.000
_cell.length_c   1.000
_cell.angle_alpha   90.00
_cell.angle_beta   90.00
_cell.angle_gamma   90.00
#
_symmetry.space_group_name_H-M   'P 1'
#
loop_
_entity.id
_entity.type
_entity.pdbx_description
1 polymer ?
#
loop_
_entity_poly.entity_id
_entity_poly.type
_entity_poly.pdbx_seq_one_letter_code
_entity_poly.pdbx_strand_id
1 'polypeptide(L)'
;MTATQTLGRAFGPLLPAFAVLGFFVWFSNWIPQTRWEPPRARAISAQMSPSDLARVGAVLVRERGCLTCHTIEPGVGLKGQGRGPNLAGLASRRAQGVPGGLSNLVSYLTQSLYEPGSYLVEGYANIMPASHRPPSKLTYEEVTAVVDYLMSLGGTPTVKVGDLPRPPAEASQPTAPASPVVAKPEASTREAMALLDKQNCITCHSLKKGEVLVGPPFDPVLLRENAKARGLGLEAYLMESIVAPRAFVRGDFKPDMMPDVYAKELTAGQLHTIVSYLAALEPKP
;
A
#
# COMPACT_ATOMS: atom_id res chain seq x y z
N MET A 1 -17.23 34.80 59.96
CA MET A 1 -17.45 34.50 58.52
C MET A 1 -16.53 33.36 58.16
N THR A 2 -17.09 32.19 57.89
CA THR A 2 -16.46 30.87 58.04
C THR A 2 -15.78 30.39 56.75
N ALA A 3 -14.59 29.79 56.90
CA ALA A 3 -13.70 29.26 55.86
C ALA A 3 -14.32 28.17 54.94
N THR A 4 -15.55 27.74 55.21
CA THR A 4 -16.31 26.78 54.40
C THR A 4 -16.89 27.38 53.10
N GLN A 5 -17.02 28.70 52.99
CA GLN A 5 -17.55 29.34 51.76
C GLN A 5 -16.52 29.51 50.64
N THR A 6 -15.22 29.48 50.93
CA THR A 6 -14.16 29.69 49.94
C THR A 6 -13.81 28.43 49.16
N LEU A 7 -13.99 27.23 49.73
CA LEU A 7 -13.72 25.97 49.02
C LEU A 7 -14.72 25.69 47.89
N GLY A 8 -16.01 26.00 48.08
CA GLY A 8 -17.06 25.74 47.07
C GLY A 8 -16.90 26.55 45.77
N ARG A 9 -16.23 27.71 45.82
CA ARG A 9 -16.02 28.58 44.65
C ARG A 9 -14.82 28.16 43.80
N ALA A 10 -13.84 27.44 44.35
CA ALA A 10 -12.64 27.02 43.61
C ALA A 10 -12.88 25.77 42.75
N PHE A 11 -13.81 24.89 43.15
CA PHE A 11 -14.10 23.62 42.47
C PHE A 11 -15.29 23.66 41.50
N GLY A 12 -16.12 24.70 41.55
CA GLY A 12 -17.28 24.89 40.67
C GLY A 12 -16.97 24.80 39.16
N PRO A 13 -15.90 25.42 38.64
CA PRO A 13 -15.57 25.34 37.21
C PRO A 13 -14.74 24.11 36.82
N LEU A 14 -14.17 23.38 37.79
CA LEU A 14 -13.37 22.17 37.52
C LEU A 14 -14.28 20.98 37.14
N LEU A 15 -15.47 20.90 37.71
CA LEU A 15 -16.43 19.83 37.46
C LEU A 15 -16.89 19.75 35.99
N PRO A 16 -17.33 20.84 35.33
CA PRO A 16 -17.65 20.81 33.91
C PRO A 16 -16.41 20.57 33.04
N ALA A 17 -15.23 21.06 33.44
CA ALA A 17 -13.98 20.81 32.71
C ALA A 17 -13.61 19.32 32.70
N PHE A 18 -13.71 18.63 33.84
CA PHE A 18 -13.49 17.19 33.90
C PHE A 18 -14.56 16.38 33.18
N ALA A 19 -15.82 16.84 33.18
CA ALA A 19 -16.88 16.20 32.40
C ALA A 19 -16.62 16.29 30.90
N VAL A 20 -16.18 17.45 30.41
CA VAL A 20 -15.81 17.66 28.99
C VAL A 20 -14.59 16.82 28.63
N LEU A 21 -13.51 16.90 29.41
CA LEU A 21 -12.29 16.12 29.15
C LEU A 21 -12.56 14.61 29.20
N GLY A 22 -13.35 14.15 30.17
CA GLY A 22 -13.77 12.75 30.28
C GLY A 22 -14.60 12.31 29.08
N PHE A 23 -15.53 13.15 28.61
CA PHE A 23 -16.29 12.87 27.39
C PHE A 23 -15.38 12.74 26.16
N PHE A 24 -14.43 13.65 25.97
CA PHE A 24 -13.50 13.59 24.84
C PHE A 24 -12.57 12.38 24.90
N VAL A 25 -12.04 12.03 26.08
CA VAL A 25 -11.23 10.81 26.26
C VAL A 25 -12.06 9.56 25.99
N TRP A 26 -13.29 9.50 26.50
CA TRP A 26 -14.19 8.38 26.26
C TRP A 26 -14.54 8.25 24.78
N PHE A 27 -14.98 9.34 24.15
CA PHE A 27 -15.35 9.36 22.74
C PHE A 27 -14.16 9.02 21.83
N SER A 28 -12.97 9.54 22.14
CA SER A 28 -11.75 9.22 21.37
C SER A 28 -11.34 7.76 21.49
N ASN A 29 -11.57 7.12 22.65
CA ASN A 29 -11.33 5.69 22.83
C ASN A 29 -12.47 4.81 22.30
N TRP A 30 -13.67 5.36 22.12
CA TRP A 30 -14.80 4.66 21.51
C TRP A 30 -14.68 4.61 19.98
N ILE A 31 -14.06 5.62 19.36
CA ILE A 31 -13.70 5.56 17.94
C ILE A 31 -12.74 4.37 17.74
N PRO A 32 -13.09 3.39 16.89
CA PRO A 32 -12.19 2.30 16.55
C PRO A 32 -10.87 2.90 16.05
N GLN A 33 -9.80 2.70 16.80
CA GLN A 33 -8.48 3.16 16.42
C GLN A 33 -8.14 2.49 15.09
N THR A 34 -8.22 3.25 13.98
CA THR A 34 -7.86 2.75 12.65
C THR A 34 -6.36 2.52 12.67
N ARG A 35 -5.97 1.29 13.00
CA ARG A 35 -4.60 0.85 12.87
C ARG A 35 -4.25 0.93 11.40
N TRP A 36 -3.09 1.50 11.11
CA TRP A 36 -2.50 1.45 9.79
C TRP A 36 -2.09 0.00 9.54
N GLU A 37 -3.02 -0.85 9.11
CA GLU A 37 -2.65 -2.05 8.37
C GLU A 37 -2.06 -1.55 7.05
N PRO A 38 -0.81 -1.92 6.72
CA PRO A 38 -0.31 -1.73 5.37
C PRO A 38 -1.33 -2.29 4.39
N PRO A 39 -1.57 -1.64 3.25
CA PRO A 39 -2.35 -2.26 2.18
C PRO A 39 -1.71 -3.62 1.93
N ARG A 40 -2.46 -4.72 2.16
CA ARG A 40 -1.93 -6.05 1.90
C ARG A 40 -1.38 -6.01 0.48
N ALA A 41 -0.08 -6.29 0.32
CA ALA A 41 0.52 -6.38 -1.00
C ALA A 41 -0.29 -7.42 -1.77
N ARG A 42 -1.12 -6.98 -2.71
CA ARG A 42 -1.86 -7.90 -3.57
C ARG A 42 -0.81 -8.50 -4.47
N ALA A 43 -0.50 -9.77 -4.25
CA ALA A 43 0.40 -10.52 -5.11
C ALA A 43 -0.28 -10.68 -6.47
N ILE A 44 -0.06 -9.71 -7.37
CA ILE A 44 -0.38 -9.85 -8.79
C ILE A 44 0.76 -10.67 -9.38
N SER A 45 0.51 -11.95 -9.64
CA SER A 45 1.52 -12.85 -10.17
C SER A 45 1.30 -13.13 -11.65
N ALA A 46 2.36 -13.56 -12.35
CA ALA A 46 2.31 -13.91 -13.76
C ALA A 46 1.39 -15.11 -14.07
N GLN A 47 0.94 -15.84 -13.04
CA GLN A 47 0.06 -17.00 -13.17
C GLN A 47 -1.43 -16.64 -13.12
N MET A 48 -1.78 -15.37 -12.85
CA MET A 48 -3.18 -14.95 -12.82
C MET A 48 -3.79 -14.96 -14.23
N SER A 49 -5.07 -15.34 -14.31
CA SER A 49 -5.81 -15.26 -15.58
C SER A 49 -6.10 -13.80 -15.94
N PRO A 50 -6.26 -13.45 -17.24
CA PRO A 50 -6.68 -12.11 -17.66
C PRO A 50 -7.99 -11.65 -16.99
N SER A 51 -8.90 -12.58 -16.72
CA SER A 51 -10.16 -12.29 -16.02
C SER A 51 -9.96 -11.96 -14.53
N ASP A 52 -8.98 -12.59 -13.88
CA ASP A 52 -8.63 -12.28 -12.49
C ASP A 52 -7.87 -10.96 -12.42
N LEU A 53 -7.00 -10.69 -13.38
CA LEU A 53 -6.33 -9.40 -13.56
C LEU A 53 -7.36 -8.27 -13.74
N ALA A 54 -8.38 -8.46 -14.58
CA ALA A 54 -9.48 -7.49 -14.73
C ALA A 54 -10.23 -7.23 -13.42
N ARG A 55 -10.46 -8.27 -12.60
CA ARG A 55 -11.10 -8.14 -11.29
C ARG A 55 -10.24 -7.32 -10.32
N VAL A 56 -8.93 -7.54 -10.33
CA VAL A 56 -7.97 -6.73 -9.55
C VAL A 56 -7.93 -5.30 -10.05
N GLY A 57 -7.86 -5.10 -11.37
CA GLY A 57 -7.89 -3.77 -12.00
C GLY A 57 -9.12 -2.96 -11.60
N ALA A 58 -10.29 -3.59 -11.50
CA ALA A 58 -11.52 -2.94 -11.04
C ALA A 58 -11.44 -2.37 -9.62
N VAL A 59 -10.59 -2.97 -8.77
CA VAL A 59 -10.32 -2.44 -7.43
C VAL A 59 -9.29 -1.33 -7.50
N LEU A 60 -8.21 -1.51 -8.28
CA LEU A 60 -7.13 -0.53 -8.43
C LEU A 60 -7.64 0.81 -8.96
N VAL A 61 -8.52 0.83 -9.97
CA VAL A 61 -9.05 2.09 -10.51
C VAL A 61 -9.83 2.92 -9.48
N ARG A 62 -10.41 2.26 -8.46
CA ARG A 62 -11.09 2.92 -7.34
C ARG A 62 -10.09 3.41 -6.31
N GLU A 63 -9.18 2.53 -5.87
CA GLU A 63 -8.20 2.84 -4.83
C GLU A 63 -7.18 3.90 -5.28
N ARG A 64 -6.86 3.95 -6.58
CA ARG A 64 -5.83 4.84 -7.16
C ARG A 64 -6.41 6.11 -7.77
N GLY A 65 -7.68 6.39 -7.48
CA GLY A 65 -8.34 7.66 -7.77
C GLY A 65 -8.75 7.89 -9.22
N CYS A 66 -8.67 6.89 -10.10
CA CYS A 66 -9.02 7.04 -11.52
C CYS A 66 -10.49 7.45 -11.69
N LEU A 67 -11.38 6.88 -10.87
CA LEU A 67 -12.81 7.15 -10.94
C LEU A 67 -13.21 8.56 -10.46
N THR A 68 -12.28 9.32 -9.89
CA THR A 68 -12.50 10.73 -9.54
C THR A 68 -12.66 11.60 -10.79
N CYS A 69 -12.03 11.20 -11.89
CA CYS A 69 -12.10 11.92 -13.17
C CYS A 69 -12.86 11.15 -14.24
N HIS A 70 -12.81 9.82 -14.20
CA HIS A 70 -13.44 8.95 -15.18
C HIS A 70 -14.69 8.27 -14.62
N THR A 71 -15.83 8.44 -15.30
CA THR A 71 -17.04 7.68 -14.98
C THR A 71 -17.08 6.35 -15.71
N ILE A 72 -17.80 5.39 -15.14
CA ILE A 72 -18.16 4.08 -15.73
C ILE A 72 -19.67 3.93 -15.88
N GLU A 73 -20.44 4.97 -15.58
CA GLU A 73 -21.88 4.97 -15.80
C GLU A 73 -22.19 5.20 -17.29
N PRO A 74 -23.00 4.35 -17.94
CA PRO A 74 -23.35 4.53 -19.33
C PRO A 74 -24.00 5.91 -19.58
N GLY A 75 -23.52 6.63 -20.61
CA GLY A 75 -24.14 7.89 -21.05
C GLY A 75 -23.67 9.17 -20.36
N VAL A 76 -22.97 9.08 -19.23
CA VAL A 76 -22.44 10.26 -18.50
C VAL A 76 -21.10 10.70 -19.08
N GLY A 77 -20.80 12.00 -19.11
CA GLY A 77 -19.49 12.49 -19.55
C GLY A 77 -19.14 12.13 -21.00
N LEU A 78 -20.12 12.29 -21.90
CA LEU A 78 -19.91 12.22 -23.34
C LEU A 78 -19.60 13.63 -23.85
N LYS A 79 -18.60 13.78 -24.73
CA LYS A 79 -18.23 15.05 -25.40
C LYS A 79 -17.77 16.18 -24.47
N GLY A 80 -16.75 15.94 -23.63
CA GLY A 80 -16.10 16.98 -22.83
C GLY A 80 -16.86 17.41 -21.58
N GLN A 81 -17.95 16.72 -21.24
CA GLN A 81 -18.64 16.90 -19.97
C GLN A 81 -17.89 16.07 -18.90
N GLY A 82 -17.43 16.70 -17.82
CA GLY A 82 -16.63 16.04 -16.77
C GLY A 82 -15.12 16.20 -16.92
N ARG A 83 -14.35 15.62 -15.99
CA ARG A 83 -12.88 15.79 -15.91
C ARG A 83 -12.12 14.85 -16.84
N GLY A 84 -12.70 13.72 -17.21
CA GLY A 84 -12.10 12.74 -18.10
C GLY A 84 -13.16 12.00 -18.93
N PRO A 85 -12.76 11.36 -20.04
CA PRO A 85 -13.67 10.60 -20.90
C PRO A 85 -14.31 9.42 -20.16
N ASN A 86 -15.56 9.12 -20.51
CA ASN A 86 -16.28 7.97 -19.98
C ASN A 86 -15.63 6.63 -20.41
N LEU A 87 -15.45 5.72 -19.45
CA LEU A 87 -14.85 4.40 -19.64
C LEU A 87 -15.89 3.28 -19.85
N ALA A 88 -17.16 3.49 -19.53
CA ALA A 88 -18.24 2.50 -19.69
C ALA A 88 -18.27 1.98 -21.13
N GLY A 89 -18.08 0.70 -21.42
CA GLY A 89 -18.11 0.19 -22.81
C GLY A 89 -16.97 0.70 -23.73
N LEU A 90 -15.85 1.17 -23.15
CA LEU A 90 -14.69 1.68 -23.88
C LEU A 90 -14.18 0.73 -24.96
N ALA A 91 -14.05 -0.56 -24.65
CA ALA A 91 -13.52 -1.55 -25.58
C ALA A 91 -14.44 -1.72 -26.80
N SER A 92 -15.77 -1.82 -26.59
CA SER A 92 -16.75 -1.90 -27.68
C SER A 92 -16.71 -0.65 -28.55
N ARG A 93 -16.68 0.54 -27.93
CA ARG A 93 -16.60 1.80 -28.67
C ARG A 93 -15.36 1.88 -29.54
N ARG A 94 -14.21 1.45 -29.00
CA ARG A 94 -12.97 1.50 -29.75
C ARG A 94 -12.99 0.55 -30.95
N ALA A 95 -13.57 -0.63 -30.79
CA ALA A 95 -13.78 -1.57 -31.88
C ALA A 95 -14.69 -1.01 -33.00
N GLN A 96 -15.58 -0.08 -32.67
CA GLN A 96 -16.46 0.62 -33.63
C GLN A 96 -15.77 1.79 -34.36
N GLY A 97 -14.48 2.02 -34.14
CA GLY A 97 -13.68 2.95 -34.94
C GLY A 97 -13.68 4.40 -34.46
N VAL A 98 -13.80 4.64 -33.15
CA VAL A 98 -13.64 6.01 -32.59
C VAL A 98 -12.30 6.61 -33.05
N PRO A 99 -12.29 7.81 -33.68
CA PRO A 99 -11.10 8.39 -34.31
C PRO A 99 -9.95 8.73 -33.36
N GLY A 100 -8.70 8.51 -33.84
CA GLY A 100 -7.44 8.98 -33.24
C GLY A 100 -6.84 8.07 -32.17
N GLY A 101 -5.50 8.08 -32.00
CA GLY A 101 -4.76 7.12 -31.16
C GLY A 101 -4.47 5.79 -31.88
N LEU A 102 -3.82 4.83 -31.21
CA LEU A 102 -3.45 3.53 -31.81
C LEU A 102 -4.68 2.66 -32.15
N SER A 103 -4.64 1.92 -33.27
CA SER A 103 -5.72 1.04 -33.71
C SER A 103 -5.86 -0.23 -32.86
N ASN A 104 -4.73 -0.74 -32.33
CA ASN A 104 -4.73 -1.84 -31.38
C ASN A 104 -5.21 -1.37 -30.01
N LEU A 105 -6.26 -2.01 -29.47
CA LEU A 105 -6.86 -1.63 -28.18
C LEU A 105 -5.86 -1.70 -27.03
N VAL A 106 -5.09 -2.78 -26.93
CA VAL A 106 -4.11 -2.96 -25.84
C VAL A 106 -3.06 -1.86 -25.87
N SER A 107 -2.49 -1.58 -27.05
CA SER A 107 -1.50 -0.51 -27.21
C SER A 107 -2.09 0.87 -26.92
N TYR A 108 -3.33 1.13 -27.36
CA TYR A 108 -4.05 2.36 -27.07
C TYR A 108 -4.24 2.58 -25.57
N LEU A 109 -4.74 1.56 -24.85
CA LEU A 109 -4.98 1.64 -23.41
C LEU A 109 -3.67 1.83 -22.64
N THR A 110 -2.64 1.08 -23.02
CA THR A 110 -1.33 1.16 -22.38
C THR A 110 -0.68 2.53 -22.59
N GLN A 111 -0.73 3.06 -23.82
CA GLN A 111 -0.24 4.40 -24.11
C GLN A 111 -1.04 5.47 -23.35
N SER A 112 -2.37 5.35 -23.31
CA SER A 112 -3.22 6.29 -22.57
C SER A 112 -2.91 6.33 -21.07
N LEU A 113 -2.41 5.24 -20.49
CA LEU A 113 -2.01 5.17 -19.08
C LEU A 113 -0.61 5.75 -18.84
N TYR A 114 0.36 5.46 -19.71
CA TYR A 114 1.74 5.93 -19.52
C TYR A 114 1.99 7.34 -20.02
N GLU A 115 1.34 7.69 -21.12
CA GLU A 115 1.49 8.96 -21.85
C GLU A 115 0.10 9.54 -22.16
N PRO A 116 -0.72 9.86 -21.15
CA PRO A 116 -2.08 10.36 -21.38
C PRO A 116 -2.17 11.62 -22.27
N GLY A 117 -1.08 12.39 -22.37
CA GLY A 117 -0.98 13.54 -23.26
C GLY A 117 -0.67 13.22 -24.72
N SER A 118 -0.33 11.97 -25.07
CA SER A 118 -0.01 11.59 -26.46
C SER A 118 -1.26 11.52 -27.34
N TYR A 119 -2.41 11.23 -26.73
CA TYR A 119 -3.70 11.25 -27.39
C TYR A 119 -4.75 11.80 -26.43
N LEU A 120 -5.25 12.98 -26.76
CA LEU A 120 -6.33 13.62 -26.02
C LEU A 120 -7.63 13.38 -26.77
N VAL A 121 -8.60 12.80 -26.07
CA VAL A 121 -9.98 12.71 -26.56
C VAL A 121 -10.53 14.13 -26.72
N GLU A 122 -11.17 14.39 -27.85
CA GLU A 122 -11.76 15.69 -28.16
C GLU A 122 -12.66 16.19 -27.01
N GLY A 123 -12.48 17.45 -26.61
CA GLY A 123 -13.24 18.08 -25.54
C GLY A 123 -12.67 17.88 -24.12
N TYR A 124 -11.54 17.20 -23.95
CA TYR A 124 -10.89 17.03 -22.64
C TYR A 124 -9.55 17.74 -22.53
N ALA A 125 -9.25 18.23 -21.33
CA ALA A 125 -7.96 18.85 -21.01
C ALA A 125 -6.88 17.79 -20.73
N ASN A 126 -5.62 18.15 -20.97
CA ASN A 126 -4.46 17.31 -20.63
C ASN A 126 -4.14 17.38 -19.13
N ILE A 127 -5.01 16.79 -18.31
CA ILE A 127 -4.91 16.80 -16.84
C ILE A 127 -4.78 15.40 -16.24
N MET A 128 -4.88 14.35 -17.05
CA MET A 128 -4.73 12.98 -16.58
C MET A 128 -3.26 12.72 -16.23
N PRO A 129 -2.92 12.34 -14.98
CA PRO A 129 -1.56 12.03 -14.61
C PRO A 129 -1.12 10.69 -15.21
N ALA A 130 0.17 10.56 -15.52
CA ALA A 130 0.75 9.29 -15.93
C ALA A 130 0.62 8.25 -14.80
N SER A 131 0.08 7.08 -15.12
CA SER A 131 -0.33 6.06 -14.14
C SER A 131 0.81 5.56 -13.24
N HIS A 132 2.03 5.51 -13.77
CA HIS A 132 3.24 5.05 -13.10
C HIS A 132 3.90 6.13 -12.22
N ARG A 133 3.34 7.34 -12.16
CA ARG A 133 3.83 8.44 -11.32
C ARG A 133 2.80 8.84 -10.24
N PRO A 134 3.20 9.57 -9.19
CA PRO A 134 2.24 10.15 -8.26
C PRO A 134 1.15 10.96 -9.00
N PRO A 135 -0.12 10.89 -8.59
CA PRO A 135 -0.61 10.28 -7.35
C PRO A 135 -0.87 8.76 -7.44
N SER A 136 -1.08 8.20 -8.64
CA SER A 136 -1.51 6.80 -8.76
C SER A 136 -0.38 5.80 -8.53
N LYS A 137 0.85 6.09 -8.98
CA LYS A 137 2.07 5.29 -8.75
C LYS A 137 1.82 3.78 -8.89
N LEU A 138 1.20 3.37 -9.99
CA LEU A 138 0.96 1.97 -10.31
C LEU A 138 2.27 1.27 -10.68
N THR A 139 2.43 0.02 -10.23
CA THR A 139 3.48 -0.86 -10.75
C THR A 139 3.13 -1.39 -12.14
N TYR A 140 4.08 -2.04 -12.82
CA TYR A 140 3.85 -2.66 -14.12
C TYR A 140 2.72 -3.72 -14.09
N GLU A 141 2.70 -4.55 -13.06
CA GLU A 141 1.69 -5.60 -12.86
C GLU A 141 0.31 -4.98 -12.60
N GLU A 142 0.27 -3.90 -11.82
CA GLU A 142 -0.95 -3.16 -11.56
C GLU A 142 -1.48 -2.45 -12.81
N VAL A 143 -0.60 -1.90 -13.66
CA VAL A 143 -0.99 -1.36 -14.97
C VAL A 143 -1.57 -2.45 -15.85
N THR A 144 -0.96 -3.64 -15.86
CA THR A 144 -1.48 -4.79 -16.62
C THR A 144 -2.91 -5.13 -16.16
N ALA A 145 -3.13 -5.23 -14.86
CA ALA A 145 -4.46 -5.48 -14.29
C ALA A 145 -5.47 -4.37 -14.66
N VAL A 146 -5.05 -3.10 -14.64
CA VAL A 146 -5.90 -1.97 -15.06
C VAL A 146 -6.23 -2.05 -16.55
N VAL A 147 -5.29 -2.41 -17.42
CA VAL A 147 -5.55 -2.60 -18.86
C VAL A 147 -6.59 -3.70 -19.08
N ASP A 148 -6.45 -4.86 -18.46
CA ASP A 148 -7.43 -5.95 -18.57
C ASP A 148 -8.81 -5.52 -18.04
N TYR A 149 -8.87 -4.74 -16.96
CA TYR A 149 -10.12 -4.18 -16.48
C TYR A 149 -10.75 -3.25 -17.52
N LEU A 150 -9.99 -2.33 -18.11
CA LEU A 150 -10.49 -1.43 -19.15
C LEU A 150 -10.97 -2.19 -20.39
N MET A 151 -10.31 -3.30 -20.74
CA MET A 151 -10.76 -4.21 -21.81
C MET A 151 -12.08 -4.90 -21.46
N SER A 152 -12.28 -5.28 -20.19
CA SER A 152 -13.53 -5.86 -19.72
C SER A 152 -14.75 -4.93 -19.85
N LEU A 153 -14.51 -3.61 -19.95
CA LEU A 153 -15.56 -2.61 -20.19
C LEU A 153 -16.01 -2.65 -21.66
N GLY A 154 -16.80 -3.66 -22.02
CA GLY A 154 -17.34 -3.86 -23.37
C GLY A 154 -16.49 -4.78 -24.26
N GLY A 155 -15.61 -5.59 -23.69
CA GLY A 155 -14.76 -6.52 -24.42
C GLY A 155 -14.30 -7.67 -23.52
N THR A 156 -13.35 -8.45 -24.02
CA THR A 156 -12.76 -9.57 -23.28
C THR A 156 -11.34 -9.22 -22.84
N PRO A 157 -10.99 -9.36 -21.55
CA PRO A 157 -9.61 -9.30 -21.08
C PRO A 157 -8.76 -10.40 -21.73
N THR A 158 -7.56 -10.07 -22.18
CA THR A 158 -6.68 -11.03 -22.87
C THR A 158 -5.21 -10.88 -22.50
N VAL A 159 -4.85 -9.87 -21.70
CA VAL A 159 -3.45 -9.51 -21.45
C VAL A 159 -2.92 -10.33 -20.27
N LYS A 160 -1.65 -10.71 -20.32
CA LYS A 160 -0.94 -11.33 -19.21
C LYS A 160 0.17 -10.41 -18.73
N VAL A 161 0.59 -10.60 -17.48
CA VAL A 161 1.76 -9.91 -16.94
C VAL A 161 2.99 -10.30 -17.79
N GLY A 162 3.61 -9.30 -18.42
CA GLY A 162 4.72 -9.47 -19.34
C GLY A 162 4.40 -9.05 -20.79
N ASP A 163 3.12 -8.95 -21.16
CA ASP A 163 2.71 -8.65 -22.53
C ASP A 163 2.77 -7.16 -22.88
N LEU A 164 2.75 -6.27 -21.87
CA LEU A 164 2.74 -4.82 -22.07
C LEU A 164 4.16 -4.25 -22.20
N PRO A 165 4.37 -3.19 -23.01
CA PRO A 165 5.61 -2.43 -22.99
C PRO A 165 5.82 -1.79 -21.61
N ARG A 166 7.08 -1.64 -21.21
CA ARG A 166 7.46 -0.91 -19.99
C ARG A 166 7.47 0.60 -20.23
N PRO A 167 7.09 1.44 -19.25
CA PRO A 167 7.02 2.90 -19.40
C PRO A 167 8.38 3.54 -19.74
N PRO A 168 8.40 4.73 -20.38
CA PRO A 168 9.63 5.39 -20.84
C PRO A 168 10.68 5.69 -19.75
N ALA A 169 10.28 5.83 -18.48
CA ALA A 169 11.20 5.95 -17.35
C ALA A 169 12.06 4.69 -17.13
N GLU A 170 11.68 3.56 -17.73
CA GLU A 170 12.45 2.31 -17.80
C GLU A 170 13.16 2.11 -19.16
N ALA A 171 12.90 2.94 -20.18
CA ALA A 171 13.34 2.73 -21.56
C ALA A 171 14.70 3.37 -21.93
N SER A 172 15.39 4.04 -21.00
CA SER A 172 16.74 4.59 -21.20
C SER A 172 17.76 4.12 -20.17
N GLN A 173 17.55 2.93 -19.60
CA GLN A 173 18.62 2.18 -18.95
C GLN A 173 18.99 0.99 -19.85
N PRO A 174 20.30 0.71 -20.07
CA PRO A 174 20.69 -0.53 -20.72
C PRO A 174 20.06 -1.67 -19.95
N THR A 175 19.36 -2.58 -20.65
CA THR A 175 18.57 -3.70 -20.15
C THR A 175 18.95 -4.12 -18.73
N ALA A 176 18.38 -3.43 -17.75
CA ALA A 176 18.35 -3.91 -16.39
C ALA A 176 17.33 -5.05 -16.41
N PRO A 177 17.68 -6.26 -15.96
CA PRO A 177 16.70 -7.32 -15.84
C PRO A 177 15.57 -6.81 -14.94
N ALA A 178 14.35 -7.29 -15.21
CA ALA A 178 13.13 -7.04 -14.46
C ALA A 178 13.38 -6.52 -13.04
N SER A 179 12.76 -5.40 -12.65
CA SER A 179 12.54 -5.15 -11.22
C SER A 179 11.89 -6.40 -10.68
N PRO A 180 12.59 -7.17 -9.86
CA PRO A 180 12.01 -8.35 -9.34
C PRO A 180 11.37 -7.89 -8.02
N VAL A 181 10.12 -8.28 -7.83
CA VAL A 181 9.62 -8.56 -6.46
C VAL A 181 10.43 -9.72 -5.84
N VAL A 182 11.39 -10.27 -6.56
CA VAL A 182 12.59 -10.89 -6.01
C VAL A 182 13.78 -9.96 -6.18
N ALA A 183 13.76 -8.77 -5.56
CA ALA A 183 14.96 -7.94 -5.45
C ALA A 183 16.11 -8.90 -5.23
N LYS A 184 17.10 -8.90 -6.15
CA LYS A 184 18.21 -9.87 -6.17
C LYS A 184 18.50 -10.17 -4.71
N PRO A 185 18.29 -11.39 -4.16
CA PRO A 185 18.04 -11.57 -2.73
C PRO A 185 19.04 -10.78 -1.89
N GLU A 186 20.29 -10.74 -2.34
CA GLU A 186 21.41 -9.98 -1.81
C GLU A 186 21.30 -8.44 -1.75
N ALA A 187 20.62 -7.72 -2.65
CA ALA A 187 20.59 -6.25 -2.68
C ALA A 187 19.53 -5.66 -1.74
N SER A 188 18.30 -6.19 -1.75
CA SER A 188 17.28 -5.87 -0.73
C SER A 188 17.65 -6.46 0.62
N THR A 189 18.26 -7.65 0.66
CA THR A 189 18.84 -8.18 1.89
C THR A 189 19.97 -7.31 2.38
N ARG A 190 20.86 -6.78 1.52
CA ARG A 190 21.93 -5.88 1.95
C ARG A 190 21.39 -4.58 2.52
N GLU A 191 20.38 -3.98 1.88
CA GLU A 191 19.75 -2.77 2.41
C GLU A 191 19.04 -3.05 3.74
N ALA A 192 18.25 -4.12 3.82
CA ALA A 192 17.57 -4.52 5.06
C ALA A 192 18.57 -4.85 6.17
N MET A 193 19.65 -5.58 5.86
CA MET A 193 20.72 -5.90 6.80
C MET A 193 21.47 -4.65 7.24
N ALA A 194 21.75 -3.71 6.33
CA ALA A 194 22.36 -2.43 6.69
C ALA A 194 21.45 -1.60 7.58
N LEU A 195 20.12 -1.64 7.38
CA LEU A 195 19.15 -0.98 8.25
C LEU A 195 19.06 -1.67 9.62
N LEU A 196 19.02 -2.99 9.66
CA LEU A 196 19.00 -3.78 10.90
C LEU A 196 20.28 -3.57 11.72
N ASP A 197 21.43 -3.46 11.06
CA ASP A 197 22.72 -3.16 11.69
C ASP A 197 22.77 -1.71 12.17
N LYS A 198 22.43 -0.74 11.31
CA LYS A 198 22.43 0.69 11.65
C LYS A 198 21.50 1.04 12.81
N GLN A 199 20.40 0.32 12.95
CA GLN A 199 19.41 0.51 14.03
C GLN A 199 19.66 -0.41 15.23
N ASN A 200 20.79 -1.12 15.23
CA ASN A 200 21.25 -2.06 16.26
C ASN A 200 20.24 -3.18 16.57
N CYS A 201 19.34 -3.51 15.62
CA CYS A 201 18.34 -4.56 15.80
C CYS A 201 19.02 -5.91 16.05
N ILE A 202 20.08 -6.22 15.30
CA ILE A 202 20.79 -7.50 15.39
C ILE A 202 21.67 -7.65 16.63
N THR A 203 21.87 -6.58 17.39
CA THR A 203 22.53 -6.64 18.70
C THR A 203 21.63 -7.32 19.74
N CYS A 204 20.31 -7.15 19.60
CA CYS A 204 19.32 -7.71 20.52
C CYS A 204 18.54 -8.88 19.92
N HIS A 205 18.44 -9.01 18.60
CA HIS A 205 17.68 -10.05 17.91
C HIS A 205 18.59 -10.88 16.99
N SER A 206 18.76 -12.17 17.28
CA SER A 206 19.60 -13.02 16.42
C SER A 206 18.90 -13.38 15.11
N LEU A 207 19.69 -13.42 14.03
CA LEU A 207 19.31 -14.02 12.74
C LEU A 207 19.61 -15.53 12.68
N LYS A 208 20.30 -16.09 13.68
CA LYS A 208 20.54 -17.53 13.77
C LYS A 208 19.33 -18.22 14.39
N LYS A 209 18.89 -19.30 13.74
CA LYS A 209 17.78 -20.15 14.20
C LYS A 209 18.01 -20.58 15.65
N GLY A 210 17.06 -20.28 16.53
CA GLY A 210 17.07 -20.68 17.93
C GLY A 210 18.04 -19.94 18.86
N GLU A 211 18.85 -19.00 18.36
CA GLU A 211 19.76 -18.22 19.22
C GLU A 211 19.00 -17.06 19.86
N VAL A 212 18.73 -17.16 21.17
CA VAL A 212 18.07 -16.09 21.92
C VAL A 212 19.13 -15.13 22.47
N LEU A 213 18.95 -13.82 22.21
CA LEU A 213 19.78 -12.76 22.77
C LEU A 213 18.95 -11.99 23.82
N VAL A 214 18.99 -10.66 23.78
CA VAL A 214 18.17 -9.79 24.65
C VAL A 214 16.69 -9.85 24.25
N GLY A 215 16.41 -9.98 22.96
CA GLY A 215 15.09 -10.15 22.37
C GLY A 215 14.92 -11.49 21.64
N PRO A 216 13.69 -11.80 21.19
CA PRO A 216 13.41 -13.02 20.44
C PRO A 216 14.20 -13.07 19.13
N PRO A 217 14.62 -14.26 18.67
CA PRO A 217 15.28 -14.40 17.39
C PRO A 217 14.32 -14.02 16.25
N PHE A 218 14.89 -13.55 15.14
CA PHE A 218 14.21 -13.43 13.85
C PHE A 218 14.01 -14.82 13.21
N ASP A 219 13.49 -15.76 13.98
CA ASP A 219 13.13 -17.10 13.51
C ASP A 219 11.76 -17.04 12.81
N PRO A 220 11.66 -17.49 11.55
CA PRO A 220 10.43 -17.32 10.77
C PRO A 220 9.26 -18.17 11.27
N VAL A 221 9.50 -19.29 11.95
CA VAL A 221 8.44 -20.09 12.58
C VAL A 221 7.90 -19.31 13.77
N LEU A 222 8.80 -18.82 14.60
CA LEU A 222 8.44 -18.09 15.81
C LEU A 222 7.73 -16.76 15.54
N LEU A 223 8.18 -16.01 14.54
CA LEU A 223 7.53 -14.77 14.11
C LEU A 223 6.08 -15.03 13.68
N ARG A 224 5.83 -16.14 12.97
CA ARG A 224 4.48 -16.54 12.53
C ARG A 224 3.61 -17.02 13.69
N GLU A 225 4.18 -17.74 14.65
CA GLU A 225 3.48 -18.16 15.87
C GLU A 225 3.06 -16.95 16.72
N ASN A 226 3.97 -16.01 16.93
CA ASN A 226 3.67 -14.79 17.68
C ASN A 226 2.64 -13.91 16.96
N ALA A 227 2.73 -13.77 15.63
CA ALA A 227 1.72 -13.08 14.85
C ALA A 227 0.32 -13.70 15.03
N LYS A 228 0.23 -15.04 15.00
CA LYS A 228 -1.02 -15.78 15.27
C LYS A 228 -1.52 -15.57 16.70
N ALA A 229 -0.64 -15.67 17.69
CA ALA A 229 -0.99 -15.43 19.10
C ALA A 229 -1.52 -14.00 19.32
N ARG A 230 -1.02 -13.04 18.53
CA ARG A 230 -1.45 -11.65 18.54
C ARG A 230 -2.71 -11.38 17.71
N GLY A 231 -3.18 -12.35 16.92
CA GLY A 231 -4.33 -12.21 16.03
C GLY A 231 -4.07 -11.34 14.80
N LEU A 232 -2.80 -11.18 14.40
CA LEU A 232 -2.38 -10.32 13.29
C LEU A 232 -1.80 -11.13 12.13
N GLY A 233 -1.82 -10.55 10.93
CA GLY A 233 -0.96 -11.01 9.85
C GLY A 233 0.52 -10.78 10.17
N LEU A 234 1.43 -11.56 9.57
CA LEU A 234 2.87 -11.49 9.87
C LEU A 234 3.47 -10.08 9.70
N GLU A 235 3.15 -9.41 8.59
CA GLU A 235 3.63 -8.05 8.33
C GLU A 235 3.08 -7.03 9.33
N ALA A 236 1.79 -7.14 9.67
CA ALA A 236 1.15 -6.27 10.67
C ALA A 236 1.76 -6.49 12.07
N TYR A 237 2.03 -7.74 12.43
CA TYR A 237 2.72 -8.11 13.66
C TYR A 237 4.13 -7.53 13.72
N LEU A 238 4.92 -7.66 12.64
CA LEU A 238 6.28 -7.13 12.55
C LEU A 238 6.28 -5.60 12.66
N MET A 239 5.35 -4.92 11.97
CA MET A 239 5.22 -3.47 12.07
C MET A 239 4.84 -3.03 13.48
N GLU A 240 3.81 -3.63 14.09
CA GLU A 240 3.40 -3.34 15.47
C GLU A 240 4.57 -3.56 16.44
N SER A 241 5.31 -4.66 16.28
CA SER A 241 6.46 -4.98 17.13
C SER A 241 7.59 -3.94 17.02
N ILE A 242 7.79 -3.32 15.86
CA ILE A 242 8.84 -2.31 15.66
C ILE A 242 8.39 -0.92 16.14
N VAL A 243 7.17 -0.48 15.80
CA VAL A 243 6.71 0.89 16.11
C VAL A 243 6.06 1.00 17.49
N ALA A 244 5.62 -0.11 18.06
CA ALA A 244 4.95 -0.19 19.35
C ALA A 244 5.38 -1.47 20.10
N PRO A 245 6.66 -1.63 20.46
CA PRO A 245 7.20 -2.89 21.02
C PRO A 245 6.54 -3.34 22.32
N ARG A 246 5.87 -2.44 23.04
CA ARG A 246 5.10 -2.75 24.27
C ARG A 246 3.70 -3.31 24.00
N ALA A 247 3.21 -3.24 22.76
CA ALA A 247 1.86 -3.69 22.41
C ALA A 247 1.72 -5.22 22.52
N PHE A 248 2.82 -5.94 22.34
CA PHE A 248 2.90 -7.38 22.54
C PHE A 248 4.31 -7.79 22.92
N VAL A 249 4.49 -8.29 24.14
CA VAL A 249 5.75 -8.85 24.63
C VAL A 249 5.49 -10.31 24.96
N ARG A 250 6.29 -11.21 24.39
CA ARG A 250 6.22 -12.63 24.73
C ARG A 250 6.70 -12.82 26.17
N GLY A 251 5.98 -13.64 26.95
CA GLY A 251 6.10 -13.67 28.41
C GLY A 251 7.45 -14.10 28.98
N ASP A 252 8.35 -14.63 28.14
CA ASP A 252 9.73 -14.98 28.47
C ASP A 252 10.73 -13.83 28.28
N PHE A 253 10.31 -12.69 27.71
CA PHE A 253 11.12 -11.49 27.60
C PHE A 253 10.65 -10.39 28.54
N LYS A 254 11.61 -9.59 29.01
CA LYS A 254 11.29 -8.44 29.86
C LYS A 254 10.62 -7.35 29.03
N PRO A 255 9.53 -6.74 29.54
CA PRO A 255 9.01 -5.51 28.94
C PRO A 255 10.09 -4.43 28.95
N ASP A 256 10.00 -3.46 28.04
CA ASP A 256 10.89 -2.29 27.93
C ASP A 256 12.32 -2.55 27.42
N MET A 257 12.66 -3.78 27.04
CA MET A 257 13.97 -4.08 26.45
C MET A 257 14.13 -3.54 25.02
N MET A 258 13.04 -3.55 24.25
CA MET A 258 13.05 -3.02 22.88
C MET A 258 12.67 -1.53 22.90
N PRO A 259 13.55 -0.63 22.40
CA PRO A 259 13.30 0.80 22.38
C PRO A 259 12.03 1.19 21.60
N ASP A 260 11.27 2.17 22.09
CA ASP A 260 10.06 2.70 21.45
C ASP A 260 10.34 3.91 20.52
N VAL A 261 11.61 4.10 20.14
CA VAL A 261 12.06 5.24 19.33
C VAL A 261 11.86 5.04 17.81
N TYR A 262 11.73 3.79 17.36
CA TYR A 262 11.77 3.45 15.95
C TYR A 262 10.59 4.00 15.13
N ALA A 263 9.46 4.28 15.78
CA ALA A 263 8.34 4.98 15.15
C ALA A 263 8.71 6.40 14.66
N LYS A 264 9.73 7.02 15.27
CA LYS A 264 10.24 8.36 14.92
C LYS A 264 11.51 8.30 14.08
N GLU A 265 12.34 7.30 14.29
CA GLU A 265 13.66 7.19 13.66
C GLU A 265 13.63 6.51 12.28
N LEU A 266 12.63 5.66 12.02
CA LEU A 266 12.46 5.00 10.74
C LEU A 266 11.50 5.78 9.84
N THR A 267 11.92 6.01 8.60
CA THR A 267 10.98 6.40 7.55
C THR A 267 10.07 5.24 7.18
N ALA A 268 8.89 5.52 6.63
CA ALA A 268 7.95 4.49 6.17
C ALA A 268 8.59 3.51 5.16
N GLY A 269 9.49 4.01 4.30
CA GLY A 269 10.25 3.18 3.37
C GLY A 269 11.22 2.23 4.07
N GLN A 270 11.99 2.72 5.05
CA GLN A 270 12.94 1.88 5.80
C GLN A 270 12.22 0.84 6.66
N LEU A 271 11.13 1.22 7.32
CA LEU A 271 10.30 0.29 8.08
C LEU A 271 9.76 -0.82 7.17
N HIS A 272 9.24 -0.45 6.00
CA HIS A 272 8.77 -1.42 5.02
C HIS A 272 9.89 -2.36 4.55
N THR A 273 11.08 -1.84 4.22
CA THR A 273 12.24 -2.65 3.82
C THR A 273 12.61 -3.70 4.89
N ILE A 274 12.64 -3.31 6.17
CA ILE A 274 12.93 -4.23 7.28
C ILE A 274 11.83 -5.30 7.40
N VAL A 275 10.56 -4.90 7.36
CA VAL A 275 9.42 -5.81 7.53
C VAL A 275 9.34 -6.83 6.39
N SER A 276 9.49 -6.37 5.14
CA SER A 276 9.48 -7.26 3.98
C SER A 276 10.61 -8.28 4.04
N TYR A 277 11.81 -7.88 4.48
CA TYR A 277 12.92 -8.79 4.67
C TYR A 277 12.61 -9.86 5.74
N LEU A 278 12.16 -9.45 6.93
CA LEU A 278 11.83 -10.38 8.02
C LEU A 278 10.66 -11.32 7.66
N ALA A 279 9.66 -10.83 6.94
CA ALA A 279 8.52 -11.62 6.48
C ALA A 279 8.89 -12.67 5.42
N ALA A 280 9.93 -12.38 4.63
CA ALA A 280 10.46 -13.25 3.58
C ALA A 280 11.49 -14.27 4.09
N LEU A 281 11.83 -14.28 5.38
CA LEU A 281 12.70 -15.31 5.94
C LEU A 281 12.06 -16.69 5.80
N GLU A 282 12.79 -17.61 5.15
CA GLU A 282 12.39 -19.01 5.04
C GLU A 282 13.00 -19.84 6.18
N PRO A 283 12.30 -20.89 6.64
CA PRO A 283 12.87 -21.84 7.59
C PRO A 283 14.07 -22.51 6.92
N LYS A 284 15.30 -22.24 7.40
CA LYS A 284 16.44 -23.06 6.99
C LYS A 284 16.23 -24.49 7.49
N PRO A 285 16.50 -25.52 6.65
CA PRO A 285 16.44 -26.91 7.06
C PRO A 285 17.29 -27.15 8.32
#